data_AF-A0A4R7ERM1-F1
#
_entry.id   AF-A0A4R7ERM1-F1
#
_cell.length_a   1.000
_cell.length_b   1.000
_cell.length_c   1.000
_cell.angle_alpha   90.00
_cell.angle_beta   90.00
_cell.angle_gamma   90.00
#
_symmetry.space_group_name_H-M   'P 1'
#
loop_
_entity.id
_entity.type
_entity.pdbx_description
1 polymer ?
#
loop_
_entity_poly.entity_id
_entity_poly.type
_entity_poly.pdbx_seq_one_letter_code
_entity_poly.pdbx_strand_id
1 'polypeptide(L)'
;MKKLLLSLVFNLAILSAATAQNNPNPGYWQQHADYKMEVSVDVKKFKYTGAQLLTYTNNSNDTLKKVYLHLYFNAFQPGSDMDALLQTIPDPDPRMVNTKNIRGRRIYESKISLLKENEIGYLKVTNIKQDGTPLDSKVQGTILEVPLKIPLSPNSTTTFTLNFEGQIPEMIRRAGRNSKEGVALSMAQWFPKIAEFDFEGWHAEQYLGREFHSVWSDFDVKITLDKNYILGGTGKLVNANDIGYGYQDNLTEAPKPQKEKTLTWHFKAKNVLDFTWAADPDFIHDIYNGPNNVKLHFLYKNDPEIAENWKKLQPVTAKLMEFFNENVGPYPYDQYSVIQGGDGGMEYSMCTLITGGRNFPSLVGVTAHELAHSWFQHTLATNETKHAWMDEGFTTFISDLAMLKILPREQQQDTDPFASNYKGYYGLVTNNMLEPLTTHSDHYLTNRTYSVSSYSRGAIFLTQLAYIIGWDNTMKTLQKFYSDFKFTHPTPNDFKRTAERVTGAVLDWYMSDWTQTNNTVDYAVQFVEEVKQDQTLVTLKRIGRAGMPLDILVTYEDGNMETFYIPYTSMHWIKPNPFIEYERTVLNSWSWAQPEYKFIIPNPKSSIKSIMIDPSQFMADINQENNVYTQ
;
A
#
# COMPACT_ATOMS: atom_id res chain seq x y z
N MET A 1 14.48 -56.58 32.14
CA MET A 1 15.31 -56.20 30.99
C MET A 1 14.44 -56.29 29.75
N LYS A 2 14.04 -55.13 29.23
CA LYS A 2 14.51 -54.55 27.96
C LYS A 2 13.65 -55.05 26.79
N LYS A 3 12.62 -54.26 26.42
CA LYS A 3 12.70 -53.11 25.50
C LYS A 3 12.81 -53.61 24.06
N LEU A 4 11.74 -53.43 23.28
CA LEU A 4 11.71 -52.82 21.93
C LEU A 4 10.37 -53.20 21.28
N LEU A 5 9.33 -52.39 21.53
CA LEU A 5 8.07 -52.43 20.76
C LEU A 5 7.33 -51.10 21.01
N LEU A 6 8.01 -49.99 20.74
CA LEU A 6 7.38 -48.66 20.76
C LEU A 6 8.25 -47.66 19.96
N SER A 7 8.25 -47.77 18.64
CA SER A 7 8.82 -46.74 17.76
C SER A 7 8.42 -46.99 16.32
N LEU A 8 7.14 -46.83 15.99
CA LEU A 8 6.70 -46.80 14.58
C LEU A 8 5.40 -46.01 14.40
N VAL A 9 5.31 -44.79 14.97
CA VAL A 9 4.23 -43.84 14.64
C VAL A 9 4.71 -42.38 14.49
N PHE A 10 5.98 -42.06 14.78
CA PHE A 10 6.52 -40.70 14.58
C PHE A 10 7.42 -40.66 13.35
N ASN A 11 6.84 -40.64 12.15
CA ASN A 11 7.56 -40.28 10.90
C ASN A 11 6.57 -39.86 9.79
N LEU A 12 5.55 -39.06 10.13
CA LEU A 12 4.62 -38.52 9.14
C LEU A 12 4.28 -37.04 9.40
N ALA A 13 5.26 -36.25 9.83
CA ALA A 13 5.09 -34.83 10.07
C ALA A 13 6.38 -34.02 9.85
N ILE A 14 7.09 -34.20 8.73
CA ILE A 14 8.15 -33.26 8.29
C ILE A 14 8.20 -33.21 6.76
N LEU A 15 7.08 -32.89 6.11
CA LEU A 15 7.05 -32.68 4.65
C LEU A 15 6.21 -31.46 4.25
N SER A 16 6.15 -30.46 5.13
CA SER A 16 5.46 -29.19 4.88
C SER A 16 6.26 -27.98 5.34
N ALA A 17 7.59 -28.06 5.35
CA ALA A 17 8.47 -26.94 5.68
C ALA A 17 9.52 -26.76 4.58
N ALA A 18 9.06 -26.25 3.42
CA ALA A 18 9.90 -25.63 2.41
C ALA A 18 9.01 -24.94 1.36
N THR A 19 8.12 -24.05 1.78
CA THR A 19 7.99 -22.83 0.98
C THR A 19 9.33 -22.13 1.16
N ALA A 20 10.27 -22.38 0.24
CA ALA A 20 11.46 -21.56 0.15
C ALA A 20 10.96 -20.12 0.12
N GLN A 21 11.33 -19.35 1.14
CA GLN A 21 11.04 -17.93 1.19
C GLN A 21 11.82 -17.35 0.01
N ASN A 22 11.13 -17.21 -1.12
CA ASN A 22 11.70 -16.99 -2.44
C ASN A 22 12.17 -15.54 -2.55
N ASN A 23 13.14 -15.17 -1.72
CA ASN A 23 13.81 -13.89 -1.72
C ASN A 23 15.24 -14.10 -2.24
N PRO A 24 15.73 -13.28 -3.19
CA PRO A 24 17.07 -13.42 -3.73
C PRO A 24 18.19 -13.08 -2.74
N ASN A 25 17.87 -12.44 -1.61
CA ASN A 25 18.87 -12.03 -0.62
C ASN A 25 19.33 -13.22 0.23
N PRO A 26 20.64 -13.52 0.28
CA PRO A 26 21.17 -14.60 1.11
C PRO A 26 20.84 -14.39 2.58
N GLY A 27 20.36 -15.44 3.25
CA GLY A 27 20.02 -15.40 4.67
C GLY A 27 18.72 -14.67 4.99
N TYR A 28 17.92 -14.31 3.97
CA TYR A 28 16.56 -13.81 4.19
C TYR A 28 15.74 -14.83 4.97
N TRP A 29 14.99 -14.31 5.95
CA TRP A 29 13.99 -15.06 6.67
C TRP A 29 12.79 -14.14 6.99
N GLN A 30 11.60 -14.71 7.10
CA GLN A 30 10.38 -14.06 7.59
C GLN A 30 9.55 -15.04 8.41
N GLN A 31 8.65 -14.55 9.26
CA GLN A 31 7.81 -15.42 10.07
C GLN A 31 6.67 -16.03 9.26
N HIS A 32 6.06 -17.09 9.79
CA HIS A 32 4.83 -17.67 9.25
C HIS A 32 3.84 -17.96 10.36
N ALA A 33 2.56 -17.68 10.11
CA ALA A 33 1.48 -17.96 11.03
C ALA A 33 0.30 -18.68 10.35
N ASP A 34 -0.29 -19.66 11.02
CA ASP A 34 -1.51 -20.33 10.56
C ASP A 34 -2.65 -20.06 11.55
N TYR A 35 -3.73 -19.47 11.07
CA TYR A 35 -4.91 -19.15 11.87
C TYR A 35 -6.05 -20.11 11.55
N LYS A 36 -6.60 -20.73 12.58
CA LYS A 36 -7.91 -21.37 12.55
C LYS A 36 -8.83 -20.65 13.51
N MET A 37 -9.94 -20.12 13.01
CA MET A 37 -10.86 -19.32 13.80
C MET A 37 -12.30 -19.78 13.63
N GLU A 38 -13.02 -19.88 14.74
CA GLU A 38 -14.47 -20.06 14.75
C GLU A 38 -15.10 -18.91 15.53
N VAL A 39 -16.00 -18.17 14.88
CA VAL A 39 -16.51 -16.89 15.37
C VAL A 39 -18.02 -16.88 15.29
N SER A 40 -18.67 -16.37 16.34
CA SER A 40 -20.11 -16.19 16.40
C SER A 40 -20.43 -14.72 16.65
N VAL A 41 -21.19 -14.11 15.73
CA VAL A 41 -21.50 -12.68 15.71
C VAL A 41 -22.98 -12.48 16.07
N ASP A 42 -23.23 -11.74 17.15
CA ASP A 42 -24.55 -11.22 17.48
C ASP A 42 -24.72 -9.84 16.83
N VAL A 43 -25.28 -9.83 15.62
CA VAL A 43 -25.49 -8.60 14.82
C VAL A 43 -26.47 -7.61 15.45
N LYS A 44 -27.26 -8.02 16.46
CA LYS A 44 -28.18 -7.12 17.16
C LYS A 44 -27.50 -6.40 18.31
N LYS A 45 -26.55 -7.07 18.96
CA LYS A 45 -25.74 -6.51 20.05
C LYS A 45 -24.40 -5.94 19.58
N PHE A 46 -24.01 -6.22 18.34
CA PHE A 46 -22.73 -5.85 17.76
C PHE A 46 -21.54 -6.36 18.57
N LYS A 47 -21.65 -7.60 19.02
CA LYS A 47 -20.62 -8.32 19.77
C LYS A 47 -20.36 -9.66 19.13
N TYR A 48 -19.16 -10.18 19.33
CA TYR A 48 -18.79 -11.50 18.86
C TYR A 48 -17.88 -12.20 19.85
N THR A 49 -17.92 -13.53 19.82
CA THR A 49 -16.95 -14.37 20.50
C THR A 49 -16.23 -15.22 19.46
N GLY A 50 -14.96 -15.50 19.71
CA GLY A 50 -14.13 -16.31 18.83
C GLY A 50 -13.24 -17.28 19.61
N ALA A 51 -13.04 -18.46 19.03
CA ALA A 51 -11.99 -19.38 19.40
C ALA A 51 -10.91 -19.35 18.30
N GLN A 52 -9.66 -19.19 18.71
CA GLN A 52 -8.52 -19.08 17.80
C GLN A 52 -7.45 -20.10 18.17
N LEU A 53 -7.01 -20.85 17.16
CA LEU A 53 -5.76 -21.60 17.17
C LEU A 53 -4.81 -20.90 16.20
N LEU A 54 -3.73 -20.35 16.73
CA LEU A 54 -2.62 -19.76 16.00
C LEU A 54 -1.43 -20.72 16.07
N THR A 55 -0.92 -21.18 14.94
CA THR A 55 0.38 -21.86 14.85
C THR A 55 1.40 -20.84 14.40
N TYR A 56 2.48 -20.65 15.15
CA TYR A 56 3.51 -19.65 14.84
C TYR A 56 4.86 -20.33 14.69
N THR A 57 5.53 -20.08 13.57
CA THR A 57 6.84 -20.64 13.25
C THR A 57 7.89 -19.53 13.33
N ASN A 58 8.86 -19.69 14.22
CA ASN A 58 10.00 -18.78 14.34
C ASN A 58 11.10 -19.16 13.34
N ASN A 59 11.18 -18.44 12.22
CA ASN A 59 12.23 -18.62 11.21
C ASN A 59 13.47 -17.76 11.46
N SER A 60 13.49 -16.96 12.54
CA SER A 60 14.65 -16.14 12.88
C SER A 60 15.78 -16.98 13.49
N ASN A 61 16.97 -16.37 13.57
CA ASN A 61 18.11 -16.93 14.30
C ASN A 61 18.03 -16.71 15.82
N ASP A 62 16.98 -16.04 16.31
CA ASP A 62 16.83 -15.66 17.70
C ASP A 62 15.92 -16.63 18.46
N THR A 63 16.18 -16.77 19.77
CA THR A 63 15.24 -17.44 20.68
C THR A 63 14.25 -16.43 21.23
N LEU A 64 12.98 -16.55 20.85
CA LEU A 64 11.92 -15.65 21.32
C LEU A 64 11.45 -16.08 22.71
N LYS A 65 11.39 -15.14 23.64
CA LYS A 65 10.93 -15.37 25.03
C LYS A 65 9.54 -14.79 25.30
N LYS A 66 9.01 -14.05 24.33
CA LYS A 66 7.77 -13.30 24.42
C LYS A 66 7.23 -13.10 23.01
N VAL A 67 5.92 -13.04 22.89
CA VAL A 67 5.23 -12.62 21.67
C VAL A 67 4.28 -11.46 21.97
N TYR A 68 3.88 -10.76 20.91
CA TYR A 68 2.96 -9.62 20.96
C TYR A 68 1.80 -9.89 20.01
N LEU A 69 0.57 -9.59 20.45
CA LEU A 69 -0.59 -9.60 19.58
C LEU A 69 -1.20 -8.20 19.53
N HIS A 70 -1.51 -7.73 18.33
CA HIS A 70 -2.32 -6.55 18.08
C HIS A 70 -3.79 -6.81 18.39
N LEU A 71 -4.39 -5.87 19.12
CA LEU A 71 -5.78 -5.79 19.53
C LEU A 71 -6.38 -4.47 18.97
N TYR A 72 -6.31 -4.31 17.65
CA TYR A 72 -6.57 -3.04 16.95
C TYR A 72 -7.88 -2.35 17.33
N PHE A 73 -8.96 -3.12 17.60
CA PHE A 73 -10.24 -2.55 18.04
C PHE A 73 -10.14 -1.74 19.34
N ASN A 74 -9.13 -1.96 20.17
CA ASN A 74 -8.92 -1.17 21.39
C ASN A 74 -8.56 0.30 21.11
N ALA A 75 -8.18 0.66 19.88
CA ALA A 75 -7.99 2.06 19.48
C ALA A 75 -9.31 2.85 19.43
N PHE A 76 -10.46 2.17 19.29
CA PHE A 76 -11.78 2.83 19.26
C PHE A 76 -12.36 3.00 20.67
N GLN A 77 -11.52 3.44 21.61
CA GLN A 77 -11.90 3.72 23.00
C GLN A 77 -11.48 5.14 23.38
N PRO A 78 -12.32 5.88 24.13
CA PRO A 78 -11.92 7.14 24.73
C PRO A 78 -10.64 6.98 25.54
N GLY A 79 -9.68 7.89 25.34
CA GLY A 79 -8.37 7.87 26.01
C GLY A 79 -7.34 6.90 25.44
N SER A 80 -7.64 6.21 24.33
CA SER A 80 -6.63 5.48 23.55
C SER A 80 -5.61 6.42 22.90
N ASP A 81 -4.48 5.90 22.43
CA ASP A 81 -3.48 6.72 21.77
C ASP A 81 -3.98 7.29 20.43
N MET A 82 -4.85 6.57 19.69
CA MET A 82 -5.50 7.09 18.49
C MET A 82 -6.41 8.29 18.83
N ASP A 83 -7.18 8.19 19.91
CA ASP A 83 -7.98 9.31 20.43
C ASP A 83 -7.11 10.50 20.85
N ALA A 84 -5.99 10.24 21.54
CA ALA A 84 -5.04 11.27 21.96
C ALA A 84 -4.40 11.98 20.75
N LEU A 85 -4.02 11.25 19.71
CA LEU A 85 -3.44 11.82 18.49
C LEU A 85 -4.45 12.74 17.79
N LEU A 86 -5.71 12.31 17.61
CA LEU A 86 -6.75 13.11 16.96
C LEU A 86 -7.01 14.45 17.65
N GLN A 87 -6.78 14.53 18.96
CA GLN A 87 -6.98 15.74 19.75
C GLN A 87 -5.76 16.68 19.75
N THR A 88 -4.58 16.19 19.33
CA THR A 88 -3.31 16.92 19.47
C THR A 88 -2.64 17.24 18.14
N ILE A 89 -2.86 16.45 17.10
CA ILE A 89 -2.30 16.72 15.76
C ILE A 89 -2.91 18.02 15.18
N PRO A 90 -2.14 18.85 14.44
CA PRO A 90 -2.63 20.14 13.93
C PRO A 90 -3.79 20.05 12.91
N ASP A 91 -3.84 18.96 12.15
CA ASP A 91 -4.76 18.72 11.05
C ASP A 91 -5.36 17.30 11.09
N PRO A 92 -6.11 16.94 12.14
CA PRO A 92 -6.68 15.60 12.27
C PRO A 92 -7.63 15.30 11.10
N ASP A 93 -7.82 14.02 10.79
CA ASP A 93 -8.73 13.61 9.73
C ASP A 93 -10.14 14.16 10.01
N PRO A 94 -10.72 14.98 9.12
CA PRO A 94 -12.03 15.60 9.34
C PRO A 94 -13.18 14.58 9.44
N ARG A 95 -12.98 13.34 8.99
CA ARG A 95 -13.95 12.25 9.19
C ARG A 95 -14.01 11.81 10.65
N MET A 96 -12.90 11.90 11.38
CA MET A 96 -12.72 11.38 12.73
C MET A 96 -12.92 12.41 13.83
N VAL A 97 -13.06 13.70 13.50
CA VAL A 97 -13.25 14.78 14.47
C VAL A 97 -14.50 15.61 14.18
N ASN A 98 -15.05 16.23 15.22
CA ASN A 98 -15.95 17.37 15.11
C ASN A 98 -15.14 18.66 15.17
N THR A 99 -15.49 19.63 14.34
CA THR A 99 -14.81 20.94 14.32
C THR A 99 -15.68 21.99 15.01
N LYS A 100 -15.12 22.68 16.01
CA LYS A 100 -15.78 23.80 16.70
C LYS A 100 -14.94 25.06 16.56
N ASN A 101 -15.60 26.21 16.42
CA ASN A 101 -14.95 27.52 16.49
C ASN A 101 -15.24 28.16 17.84
N ILE A 102 -14.21 28.32 18.67
CA ILE A 102 -14.34 28.93 20.00
C ILE A 102 -13.41 30.14 20.05
N ARG A 103 -13.98 31.34 20.25
CA ARG A 103 -13.23 32.62 20.33
C ARG A 103 -12.27 32.82 19.15
N GLY A 104 -12.71 32.49 17.94
CA GLY A 104 -11.93 32.60 16.71
C GLY A 104 -10.86 31.53 16.51
N ARG A 105 -10.75 30.53 17.40
CA ARG A 105 -9.85 29.39 17.24
C ARG A 105 -10.62 28.14 16.83
N ARG A 106 -10.08 27.41 15.87
CA ARG A 106 -10.57 26.09 15.48
C ARG A 106 -10.10 25.07 16.51
N ILE A 107 -11.04 24.31 17.05
CA ILE A 107 -10.80 23.24 18.03
C ILE A 107 -11.38 21.97 17.44
N TYR A 108 -10.61 20.89 17.47
CA TYR A 108 -11.04 19.57 17.07
C TYR A 108 -11.41 18.76 18.30
N GLU A 109 -12.56 18.11 18.23
CA GLU A 109 -13.04 17.17 19.24
C GLU A 109 -13.07 15.80 18.58
N SER A 110 -12.28 14.86 19.09
CA SER A 110 -12.26 13.49 18.59
C SER A 110 -13.66 12.87 18.70
N LYS A 111 -14.09 12.16 17.65
CA LYS A 111 -15.34 11.38 17.72
C LYS A 111 -15.17 10.13 18.57
N ILE A 112 -13.94 9.64 18.74
CA ILE A 112 -13.64 8.49 19.58
C ILE A 112 -13.88 8.83 21.05
N SER A 113 -13.48 10.03 21.49
CA SER A 113 -13.71 10.48 22.87
C SER A 113 -15.19 10.65 23.23
N LEU A 114 -16.08 10.66 22.23
CA LEU A 114 -17.54 10.77 22.40
C LEU A 114 -18.26 9.42 22.41
N LEU A 115 -17.57 8.32 22.10
CA LEU A 115 -18.18 6.99 22.04
C LEU A 115 -18.64 6.54 23.43
N LYS A 116 -19.87 6.02 23.51
CA LYS A 116 -20.40 5.36 24.71
C LYS A 116 -19.92 3.93 24.83
N GLU A 117 -20.15 3.31 25.98
CA GLU A 117 -19.73 1.92 26.26
C GLU A 117 -20.24 0.88 25.24
N ASN A 118 -21.40 1.10 24.61
CA ASN A 118 -21.95 0.24 23.57
C ASN A 118 -21.55 0.64 22.13
N GLU A 119 -20.80 1.73 21.98
CA GLU A 119 -20.35 2.31 20.71
C GLU A 119 -18.83 2.13 20.51
N ILE A 120 -18.05 1.87 21.57
CA ILE A 120 -16.62 1.60 21.49
C ILE A 120 -16.29 0.27 20.80
N GLY A 121 -15.05 0.17 20.31
CA GLY A 121 -14.44 -1.10 19.88
C GLY A 121 -13.59 -1.70 20.99
N TYR A 122 -13.58 -3.03 21.09
CA TYR A 122 -12.55 -3.72 21.87
C TYR A 122 -12.32 -5.14 21.40
N LEU A 123 -11.16 -5.67 21.79
CA LEU A 123 -10.82 -7.08 21.78
C LEU A 123 -10.30 -7.48 23.16
N LYS A 124 -10.94 -8.49 23.77
CA LYS A 124 -10.56 -9.06 25.07
C LYS A 124 -10.17 -10.50 24.88
N VAL A 125 -8.89 -10.80 25.12
CA VAL A 125 -8.34 -12.15 25.04
C VAL A 125 -8.45 -12.84 26.40
N THR A 126 -8.86 -14.11 26.38
CA THR A 126 -8.95 -14.96 27.56
C THR A 126 -8.44 -16.37 27.25
N ASN A 127 -8.07 -17.12 28.29
CA ASN A 127 -7.68 -18.54 28.16
C ASN A 127 -6.56 -18.78 27.13
N ILE A 128 -5.59 -17.87 27.05
CA ILE A 128 -4.43 -18.03 26.17
C ILE A 128 -3.49 -19.12 26.72
N LYS A 129 -3.07 -20.03 25.84
CA LYS A 129 -2.18 -21.14 26.17
C LYS A 129 -1.13 -21.33 25.09
N GLN A 130 0.09 -21.67 25.49
CA GLN A 130 1.17 -22.16 24.63
C GLN A 130 1.21 -23.69 24.71
N ASP A 131 0.94 -24.39 23.61
CA ASP A 131 1.00 -25.86 23.55
C ASP A 131 0.20 -26.53 24.70
N GLY A 132 -0.99 -25.98 24.99
CA GLY A 132 -1.87 -26.43 26.07
C GLY A 132 -1.53 -25.88 27.47
N THR A 133 -0.38 -25.22 27.65
CA THR A 133 0.06 -24.62 28.92
C THR A 133 -0.46 -23.18 29.07
N PRO A 134 -1.20 -22.84 30.13
CA PRO A 134 -1.67 -21.47 30.36
C PRO A 134 -0.55 -20.43 30.39
N LEU A 135 -0.78 -19.30 29.73
CA LEU A 135 0.13 -18.15 29.73
C LEU A 135 -0.46 -17.00 30.54
N ASP A 136 0.44 -16.24 31.15
CA ASP A 136 0.12 -14.91 31.67
C ASP A 136 0.19 -13.91 30.51
N SER A 137 -0.64 -12.87 30.54
CA SER A 137 -0.63 -11.83 29.50
C SER A 137 -0.97 -10.47 30.07
N LYS A 138 -0.46 -9.41 29.45
CA LYS A 138 -0.71 -8.02 29.85
C LYS A 138 -1.18 -7.22 28.64
N VAL A 139 -2.34 -6.58 28.76
CA VAL A 139 -2.81 -5.62 27.74
C VAL A 139 -2.21 -4.24 28.04
N GLN A 140 -1.66 -3.59 27.02
CA GLN A 140 -1.23 -2.19 27.02
C GLN A 140 -1.78 -1.52 25.76
N GLY A 141 -2.88 -0.76 25.91
CA GLY A 141 -3.58 -0.13 24.79
C GLY A 141 -4.07 -1.17 23.77
N THR A 142 -3.49 -1.10 22.59
CA THR A 142 -3.76 -1.99 21.45
C THR A 142 -2.84 -3.21 21.39
N ILE A 143 -1.99 -3.45 22.39
CA ILE A 143 -1.03 -4.56 22.40
C ILE A 143 -1.32 -5.54 23.54
N LEU A 144 -1.34 -6.83 23.23
CA LEU A 144 -1.29 -7.92 24.20
C LEU A 144 0.12 -8.48 24.26
N GLU A 145 0.76 -8.33 25.41
CA GLU A 145 2.08 -8.87 25.71
C GLU A 145 1.97 -10.25 26.34
N VAL A 146 2.67 -11.24 25.76
CA VAL A 146 2.55 -12.64 26.18
C VAL A 146 3.94 -13.25 26.40
N PRO A 147 4.46 -13.25 27.64
CA PRO A 147 5.67 -13.99 27.99
C PRO A 147 5.47 -15.50 27.76
N LEU A 148 6.41 -16.13 27.06
CA LEU A 148 6.35 -17.56 26.77
C LEU A 148 6.80 -18.37 27.99
N LYS A 149 6.09 -19.46 28.31
CA LYS A 149 6.54 -20.41 29.34
C LYS A 149 7.69 -21.27 28.82
N ILE A 150 7.65 -21.61 27.53
CA ILE A 150 8.72 -22.30 26.82
C ILE A 150 9.28 -21.32 25.77
N PRO A 151 10.54 -20.86 25.90
CA PRO A 151 11.17 -20.03 24.88
C PRO A 151 11.15 -20.72 23.51
N LEU A 152 10.77 -19.98 22.48
CA LEU A 152 10.67 -20.48 21.12
C LEU A 152 12.03 -20.38 20.44
N SER A 153 12.67 -21.52 20.20
CA SER A 153 14.00 -21.59 19.60
C SER A 153 13.98 -21.24 18.10
N PRO A 154 15.13 -20.92 17.49
CA PRO A 154 15.23 -20.78 16.03
C PRO A 154 14.68 -21.99 15.28
N ASN A 155 13.99 -21.75 14.17
CA ASN A 155 13.40 -22.76 13.29
C ASN A 155 12.45 -23.74 14.00
N SER A 156 11.75 -23.26 15.04
CA SER A 156 10.78 -24.06 15.78
C SER A 156 9.39 -23.43 15.77
N THR A 157 8.39 -24.27 15.98
CA THR A 157 6.97 -23.91 15.91
C THR A 157 6.31 -24.14 17.26
N THR A 158 5.37 -23.28 17.61
CA THR A 158 4.50 -23.43 18.79
C THR A 158 3.06 -23.10 18.43
N THR A 159 2.13 -23.53 19.27
CA THR A 159 0.71 -23.26 19.10
C THR A 159 0.18 -22.37 20.24
N PHE A 160 -0.62 -21.38 19.86
CA PHE A 160 -1.38 -20.54 20.76
C PHE A 160 -2.87 -20.84 20.60
N THR A 161 -3.50 -21.38 21.64
CA THR A 161 -4.98 -21.43 21.70
C THR A 161 -5.48 -20.32 22.59
N LEU A 162 -6.48 -19.58 22.13
CA LEU A 162 -7.10 -18.51 22.91
C LEU A 162 -8.59 -18.35 22.57
N ASN A 163 -9.34 -17.78 23.50
CA ASN A 163 -10.68 -17.29 23.25
C ASN A 163 -10.64 -15.76 23.24
N PHE A 164 -11.50 -15.13 22.45
CA PHE A 164 -11.66 -13.68 22.48
C PHE A 164 -13.12 -13.25 22.43
N GLU A 165 -13.40 -12.12 23.05
CA GLU A 165 -14.65 -11.38 22.92
C GLU A 165 -14.33 -10.04 22.26
N GLY A 166 -15.14 -9.62 21.29
CA GLY A 166 -15.04 -8.31 20.70
C GLY A 166 -16.37 -7.57 20.64
N GLN A 167 -16.28 -6.25 20.66
CA GLN A 167 -17.39 -5.35 20.35
C GLN A 167 -17.04 -4.55 19.11
N ILE A 168 -17.98 -4.50 18.18
CA ILE A 168 -17.82 -3.81 16.90
C ILE A 168 -18.09 -2.31 17.16
N PRO A 169 -17.10 -1.44 16.91
CA PRO A 169 -17.26 0.00 17.13
C PRO A 169 -18.30 0.58 16.18
N GLU A 170 -18.99 1.66 16.60
CA GLU A 170 -19.62 2.56 15.61
C GLU A 170 -18.54 3.02 14.61
N MET A 171 -18.89 3.05 13.32
CA MET A 171 -17.89 3.33 12.30
C MET A 171 -17.34 4.77 12.39
N ILE A 172 -16.07 4.88 12.78
CA ILE A 172 -15.31 6.12 12.73
C ILE A 172 -14.32 6.12 11.56
N ARG A 173 -13.55 5.04 11.39
CA ARG A 173 -12.57 4.87 10.31
C ARG A 173 -12.27 3.37 10.09
N ARG A 174 -12.23 2.91 8.84
CA ARG A 174 -11.84 1.56 8.33
C ARG A 174 -12.70 0.38 8.78
N ALA A 175 -12.98 0.26 10.08
CA ALA A 175 -13.75 -0.84 10.65
C ALA A 175 -14.88 -0.32 11.54
N GLY A 176 -16.00 -1.03 11.58
CA GLY A 176 -17.12 -0.75 12.45
C GLY A 176 -18.47 -1.16 11.89
N ARG A 177 -19.51 -0.69 12.56
CA ARG A 177 -20.91 -0.91 12.22
C ARG A 177 -21.61 0.36 11.77
N ASN A 178 -22.72 0.19 11.06
CA ASN A 178 -23.64 1.27 10.66
C ASN A 178 -22.90 2.44 10.01
N SER A 179 -22.20 2.16 8.92
CA SER A 179 -21.49 3.20 8.17
C SER A 179 -22.44 4.33 7.73
N LYS A 180 -21.87 5.46 7.32
CA LYS A 180 -22.65 6.58 6.76
C LYS A 180 -23.41 6.22 5.48
N GLU A 181 -22.96 5.21 4.74
CA GLU A 181 -23.63 4.69 3.55
C GLU A 181 -24.62 3.55 3.88
N GLY A 182 -24.88 3.29 5.15
CA GLY A 182 -25.85 2.28 5.59
C GLY A 182 -25.36 0.84 5.51
N VAL A 183 -24.07 0.59 5.23
CA VAL A 183 -23.44 -0.74 5.37
C VAL A 183 -23.45 -1.16 6.83
N ALA A 184 -24.00 -2.34 7.11
CA ALA A 184 -24.21 -2.84 8.46
C ALA A 184 -22.89 -3.15 9.18
N LEU A 185 -21.97 -3.90 8.56
CA LEU A 185 -20.70 -4.33 9.17
C LEU A 185 -19.53 -4.23 8.18
N SER A 186 -18.44 -3.60 8.60
CA SER A 186 -17.12 -3.63 7.95
C SER A 186 -16.08 -4.07 8.97
N MET A 187 -15.52 -5.25 8.78
CA MET A 187 -14.76 -5.99 9.78
C MET A 187 -13.35 -6.24 9.31
N ALA A 188 -12.49 -5.24 9.53
CA ALA A 188 -11.05 -5.34 9.37
C ALA A 188 -10.36 -5.35 10.74
N GLN A 189 -9.19 -5.98 10.85
CA GLN A 189 -8.38 -5.99 12.08
C GLN A 189 -9.17 -6.38 13.36
N TRP A 190 -10.13 -7.30 13.19
CA TRP A 190 -11.17 -7.63 14.17
C TRP A 190 -10.82 -8.83 15.06
N PHE A 191 -9.60 -9.35 15.00
CA PHE A 191 -9.15 -10.50 15.78
C PHE A 191 -7.78 -10.24 16.42
N PRO A 192 -7.41 -10.96 17.50
CA PRO A 192 -6.06 -10.90 18.06
C PRO A 192 -5.02 -11.40 17.05
N LYS A 193 -4.25 -10.49 16.47
CA LYS A 193 -3.31 -10.76 15.38
C LYS A 193 -1.88 -10.72 15.90
N ILE A 194 -1.06 -11.73 15.63
CA ILE A 194 0.35 -11.72 16.03
C ILE A 194 1.09 -10.54 15.35
N ALA A 195 1.95 -9.86 16.10
CA ALA A 195 2.85 -8.84 15.56
C ALA A 195 3.96 -9.48 14.70
N GLU A 196 4.46 -8.74 13.70
CA GLU A 196 5.63 -9.19 12.93
C GLU A 196 6.90 -9.14 13.80
N PHE A 197 7.76 -10.14 13.62
CA PHE A 197 9.14 -10.13 14.12
C PHE A 197 10.07 -10.36 12.94
N ASP A 198 10.79 -9.33 12.50
CA ASP A 198 11.72 -9.43 11.38
C ASP A 198 13.16 -9.10 11.83
N PHE A 199 14.05 -8.83 10.87
CA PHE A 199 15.45 -8.53 11.15
C PHE A 199 15.67 -7.23 11.96
N GLU A 200 14.65 -6.39 12.11
CA GLU A 200 14.65 -5.20 12.98
C GLU A 200 14.06 -5.48 14.37
N GLY A 201 13.50 -6.67 14.59
CA GLY A 201 12.89 -7.09 15.84
C GLY A 201 11.36 -7.08 15.80
N TRP A 202 10.73 -6.85 16.96
CA TRP A 202 9.26 -6.85 17.09
C TRP A 202 8.65 -5.51 16.66
N HIS A 203 7.63 -5.57 15.81
CA HIS A 203 6.79 -4.43 15.41
C HIS A 203 5.49 -4.42 16.22
N ALA A 204 5.62 -3.98 17.47
CA ALA A 204 4.56 -3.98 18.48
C ALA A 204 4.13 -2.55 18.88
N GLU A 205 4.03 -1.67 17.88
CA GLU A 205 3.60 -0.27 18.04
C GLU A 205 2.10 -0.15 18.32
N GLN A 206 1.72 0.92 19.03
CA GLN A 206 0.31 1.22 19.26
C GLN A 206 -0.37 1.65 17.96
N TYR A 207 -1.61 1.21 17.75
CA TYR A 207 -2.35 1.58 16.56
C TYR A 207 -2.97 2.98 16.67
N LEU A 208 -2.49 3.91 15.84
CA LEU A 208 -2.97 5.30 15.78
C LEU A 208 -3.78 5.62 14.51
N GLY A 209 -4.14 4.61 13.72
CA GLY A 209 -4.96 4.78 12.51
C GLY A 209 -4.20 4.76 11.17
N ARG A 210 -2.89 4.42 11.18
CA ARG A 210 -2.04 4.24 10.00
C ARG A 210 -2.09 2.81 9.44
N GLU A 211 -1.19 2.46 8.53
CA GLU A 211 -1.11 1.16 7.87
C GLU A 211 -0.38 0.10 8.71
N PHE A 212 -0.19 -1.10 8.15
CA PHE A 212 0.14 -2.31 8.91
C PHE A 212 1.48 -2.94 8.49
N HIS A 213 2.05 -3.75 9.38
CA HIS A 213 3.14 -4.69 9.07
C HIS A 213 2.80 -6.02 9.73
N SER A 214 2.87 -7.13 8.98
CA SER A 214 2.16 -8.35 9.36
C SER A 214 2.81 -9.63 8.86
N VAL A 215 2.65 -10.69 9.65
CA VAL A 215 3.15 -12.03 9.32
C VAL A 215 2.36 -12.63 8.16
N TRP A 216 3.09 -13.11 7.14
CA TRP A 216 2.50 -13.95 6.08
C TRP A 216 1.83 -15.19 6.68
N SER A 217 0.56 -15.37 6.34
CA SER A 217 -0.30 -16.31 7.05
C SER A 217 -1.27 -17.09 6.16
N ASP A 218 -1.62 -18.29 6.63
CA ASP A 218 -2.79 -19.03 6.14
C ASP A 218 -3.97 -18.83 7.10
N PHE A 219 -5.17 -18.70 6.55
CA PHE A 219 -6.40 -18.50 7.31
C PHE A 219 -7.45 -19.56 6.95
N ASP A 220 -7.99 -20.22 7.98
CA ASP A 220 -9.16 -21.10 7.92
C ASP A 220 -10.21 -20.55 8.90
N VAL A 221 -11.19 -19.81 8.38
CA VAL A 221 -12.06 -18.94 9.20
C VAL A 221 -13.52 -19.33 9.00
N LYS A 222 -14.21 -19.61 10.11
CA LYS A 222 -15.65 -19.83 10.15
C LYS A 222 -16.35 -18.68 10.87
N ILE A 223 -17.26 -18.02 10.18
CA ILE A 223 -18.03 -16.89 10.72
C ILE A 223 -19.50 -17.26 10.75
N THR A 224 -20.08 -17.31 11.94
CA THR A 224 -21.50 -17.62 12.16
C THR A 224 -22.25 -16.35 12.52
N LEU A 225 -23.30 -16.02 11.76
CA LEU A 225 -24.13 -14.83 12.00
C LEU A 225 -25.56 -15.02 11.46
N ASP A 226 -26.41 -14.01 11.64
CA ASP A 226 -27.80 -14.04 11.15
C ASP A 226 -27.86 -14.40 9.67
N LYS A 227 -28.75 -15.34 9.32
CA LYS A 227 -28.79 -15.92 7.96
C LYS A 227 -29.10 -14.92 6.86
N ASN A 228 -29.69 -13.76 7.17
CA ASN A 228 -30.05 -12.80 6.15
C ASN A 228 -28.85 -11.97 5.67
N TYR A 229 -27.71 -12.02 6.37
CA TYR A 229 -26.52 -11.26 6.01
C TYR A 229 -25.74 -11.96 4.90
N ILE A 230 -25.35 -11.19 3.89
CA ILE A 230 -24.47 -11.63 2.80
C ILE A 230 -23.07 -11.15 3.12
N LEU A 231 -22.08 -12.05 3.07
CA LEU A 231 -20.68 -11.74 3.34
C LEU A 231 -19.85 -11.69 2.06
N GLY A 232 -18.90 -10.77 2.04
CA GLY A 232 -17.75 -10.77 1.14
C GLY A 232 -16.48 -10.47 1.92
N GLY A 233 -15.33 -10.91 1.44
CA GLY A 233 -14.08 -10.67 2.13
C GLY A 233 -12.88 -11.43 1.56
N THR A 234 -11.86 -11.53 2.39
CA THR A 234 -10.63 -12.27 2.11
C THR A 234 -10.89 -13.77 1.93
N GLY A 235 -10.20 -14.36 0.97
CA GLY A 235 -10.18 -15.81 0.78
C GLY A 235 -11.35 -16.38 -0.01
N LYS A 236 -11.29 -17.67 -0.26
CA LYS A 236 -12.31 -18.42 -0.99
C LYS A 236 -13.35 -18.99 -0.04
N LEU A 237 -14.63 -18.80 -0.37
CA LEU A 237 -15.74 -19.46 0.34
C LEU A 237 -15.79 -20.94 -0.06
N VAL A 238 -15.48 -21.84 0.88
CA VAL A 238 -15.35 -23.28 0.57
C VAL A 238 -16.66 -24.06 0.72
N ASN A 239 -17.67 -23.50 1.39
CA ASN A 239 -18.99 -24.10 1.56
C ASN A 239 -20.08 -23.33 0.79
N ALA A 240 -19.75 -22.71 -0.34
CA ALA A 240 -20.63 -21.85 -1.14
C ALA A 240 -22.03 -22.44 -1.43
N ASN A 241 -22.11 -23.74 -1.73
CA ASN A 241 -23.39 -24.43 -2.03
C ASN A 241 -24.30 -24.60 -0.80
N ASP A 242 -23.76 -24.52 0.42
CA ASP A 242 -24.56 -24.51 1.64
C ASP A 242 -25.02 -23.08 2.02
N ILE A 243 -24.35 -22.05 1.51
CA ILE A 243 -24.61 -20.64 1.82
C ILE A 243 -25.65 -20.03 0.87
N GLY A 244 -25.45 -20.16 -0.44
CA GLY A 244 -26.27 -19.48 -1.44
C GLY A 244 -25.83 -18.04 -1.72
N TYR A 245 -26.80 -17.13 -1.90
CA TYR A 245 -26.59 -15.69 -2.15
C TYR A 245 -25.68 -15.38 -3.36
N GLY A 246 -25.73 -16.20 -4.41
CA GLY A 246 -24.96 -16.00 -5.64
C GLY A 246 -23.56 -16.60 -5.60
N TYR A 247 -23.14 -17.22 -4.49
CA TYR A 247 -21.87 -17.94 -4.41
C TYR A 247 -21.94 -19.38 -4.94
N GLN A 248 -23.13 -19.98 -5.00
CA GLN A 248 -23.29 -21.38 -5.40
C GLN A 248 -22.87 -21.63 -6.86
N ASP A 249 -22.33 -22.83 -7.14
CA ASP A 249 -21.80 -23.19 -8.47
C ASP A 249 -22.88 -23.13 -9.56
N ASN A 250 -24.10 -23.53 -9.21
CA ASN A 250 -25.26 -23.49 -10.08
C ASN A 250 -26.32 -22.54 -9.51
N LEU A 251 -26.44 -21.35 -10.09
CA LEU A 251 -27.41 -20.32 -9.66
C LEU A 251 -28.88 -20.76 -9.77
N THR A 252 -29.17 -21.83 -10.52
CA THR A 252 -30.52 -22.40 -10.65
C THR A 252 -30.88 -23.39 -9.55
N GLU A 253 -29.90 -23.91 -8.82
CA GLU A 253 -30.12 -24.77 -7.67
C GLU A 253 -30.31 -23.91 -6.41
N ALA A 254 -31.47 -24.05 -5.77
CA ALA A 254 -31.71 -23.37 -4.51
C ALA A 254 -30.72 -23.91 -3.45
N PRO A 255 -30.08 -23.02 -2.66
CA PRO A 255 -29.26 -23.48 -1.54
C PRO A 255 -30.09 -24.38 -0.63
N LYS A 256 -29.44 -25.37 0.00
CA LYS A 256 -30.15 -26.32 0.88
C LYS A 256 -31.00 -25.53 1.89
N PRO A 257 -32.29 -25.86 2.06
CA PRO A 257 -33.17 -25.10 2.92
C PRO A 257 -32.66 -25.11 4.36
N GLN A 258 -32.18 -23.96 4.82
CA GLN A 258 -31.73 -23.79 6.20
C GLN A 258 -32.89 -23.41 7.09
N LYS A 259 -33.35 -24.37 7.90
CA LYS A 259 -34.30 -24.14 9.00
C LYS A 259 -33.71 -23.28 10.12
N GLU A 260 -32.39 -23.17 10.15
CA GLU A 260 -31.62 -22.42 11.14
C GLU A 260 -31.88 -20.91 11.05
N LYS A 261 -31.57 -20.20 12.15
CA LYS A 261 -31.62 -18.72 12.20
C LYS A 261 -30.31 -18.07 11.77
N THR A 262 -29.24 -18.85 11.70
CA THR A 262 -27.87 -18.40 11.44
C THR A 262 -27.23 -19.23 10.34
N LEU A 263 -26.27 -18.63 9.64
CA LEU A 263 -25.41 -19.23 8.63
C LEU A 263 -23.96 -19.23 9.11
N THR A 264 -23.21 -20.30 8.82
CA THR A 264 -21.76 -20.38 9.07
C THR A 264 -20.99 -20.32 7.75
N TRP A 265 -20.38 -19.17 7.46
CA TRP A 265 -19.55 -18.92 6.30
C TRP A 265 -18.14 -19.45 6.55
N HIS A 266 -17.61 -20.32 5.68
CA HIS A 266 -16.30 -20.92 5.82
C HIS A 266 -15.36 -20.43 4.72
N PHE A 267 -14.42 -19.55 5.07
CA PHE A 267 -13.43 -19.00 4.17
C PHE A 267 -12.06 -19.63 4.38
N LYS A 268 -11.30 -19.77 3.28
CA LYS A 268 -9.88 -20.12 3.32
C LYS A 268 -9.05 -19.16 2.49
N ALA A 269 -7.96 -18.66 3.06
CA ALA A 269 -6.95 -17.87 2.36
C ALA A 269 -5.56 -18.43 2.68
N LYS A 270 -4.63 -18.32 1.73
CA LYS A 270 -3.26 -18.82 1.90
C LYS A 270 -2.26 -17.76 1.51
N ASN A 271 -1.14 -17.70 2.25
CA ASN A 271 -0.09 -16.69 2.07
C ASN A 271 -0.67 -15.28 1.91
N VAL A 272 -1.41 -14.82 2.91
CA VAL A 272 -1.99 -13.48 2.97
C VAL A 272 -1.59 -12.78 4.28
N LEU A 273 -1.73 -11.45 4.34
CA LEU A 273 -1.30 -10.65 5.50
C LEU A 273 -2.40 -10.49 6.56
N ASP A 274 -3.66 -10.57 6.16
CA ASP A 274 -4.80 -10.41 7.05
C ASP A 274 -6.06 -11.13 6.57
N PHE A 275 -7.14 -10.99 7.34
CA PHE A 275 -8.45 -11.51 7.01
C PHE A 275 -9.52 -10.47 7.32
N THR A 276 -10.08 -9.88 6.26
CA THR A 276 -11.12 -8.84 6.35
C THR A 276 -12.41 -9.31 5.69
N TRP A 277 -13.54 -8.85 6.20
CA TRP A 277 -14.84 -9.10 5.61
C TRP A 277 -15.80 -7.94 5.85
N ALA A 278 -16.86 -7.85 5.06
CA ALA A 278 -17.98 -6.96 5.29
C ALA A 278 -19.29 -7.72 5.06
N ALA A 279 -20.36 -7.25 5.71
CA ALA A 279 -21.65 -7.90 5.64
C ALA A 279 -22.81 -6.93 5.78
N ASP A 280 -23.86 -7.20 5.00
CA ASP A 280 -25.11 -6.45 5.04
C ASP A 280 -26.26 -7.37 4.60
N PRO A 281 -27.48 -7.22 5.17
CA PRO A 281 -28.64 -7.97 4.72
C PRO A 281 -29.17 -7.55 3.34
N ASP A 282 -28.84 -6.33 2.88
CA ASP A 282 -29.32 -5.78 1.61
C ASP A 282 -28.22 -5.71 0.54
N PHE A 283 -27.14 -6.46 0.68
CA PHE A 283 -26.15 -6.53 -0.38
C PHE A 283 -26.71 -7.24 -1.63
N ILE A 284 -26.37 -6.70 -2.79
CA ILE A 284 -26.32 -7.43 -4.04
C ILE A 284 -24.94 -8.09 -4.11
N HIS A 285 -24.88 -9.33 -4.57
CA HIS A 285 -23.64 -10.02 -4.87
C HIS A 285 -23.61 -10.41 -6.35
N ASP A 286 -22.68 -9.82 -7.08
CA ASP A 286 -22.38 -10.18 -8.47
C ASP A 286 -21.01 -10.85 -8.57
N ILE A 287 -20.86 -11.69 -9.58
CA ILE A 287 -19.58 -12.29 -9.98
C ILE A 287 -19.28 -11.91 -11.42
N TYR A 288 -18.08 -11.39 -11.66
CA TYR A 288 -17.53 -11.14 -12.98
C TYR A 288 -16.25 -11.97 -13.16
N ASN A 289 -16.00 -12.48 -14.38
CA ASN A 289 -14.77 -13.21 -14.68
C ASN A 289 -13.66 -12.21 -15.00
N GLY A 290 -12.63 -12.15 -14.16
CA GLY A 290 -11.40 -11.43 -14.41
C GLY A 290 -10.43 -12.21 -15.32
N PRO A 291 -9.26 -11.62 -15.63
CA PRO A 291 -8.20 -12.30 -16.36
C PRO A 291 -7.69 -13.54 -15.59
N ASN A 292 -7.08 -14.49 -16.30
CA ASN A 292 -6.49 -15.70 -15.71
C ASN A 292 -7.44 -16.53 -14.82
N ASN A 293 -8.74 -16.53 -15.15
CA ASN A 293 -9.81 -17.21 -14.40
C ASN A 293 -10.06 -16.72 -12.96
N VAL A 294 -9.57 -15.51 -12.62
CA VAL A 294 -9.86 -14.89 -11.32
C VAL A 294 -11.36 -14.57 -11.23
N LYS A 295 -12.00 -14.93 -10.12
CA LYS A 295 -13.39 -14.54 -9.84
C LYS A 295 -13.41 -13.19 -9.13
N LEU A 296 -14.04 -12.19 -9.76
CA LEU A 296 -14.24 -10.88 -9.17
C LEU A 296 -15.63 -10.83 -8.53
N HIS A 297 -15.67 -10.71 -7.21
CA HIS A 297 -16.90 -10.57 -6.44
C HIS A 297 -17.20 -9.09 -6.21
N PHE A 298 -18.44 -8.67 -6.46
CA PHE A 298 -18.89 -7.30 -6.19
C PHE A 298 -20.03 -7.35 -5.19
N LEU A 299 -19.84 -6.72 -4.03
CA LEU A 299 -20.83 -6.65 -2.98
C LEU A 299 -21.17 -5.20 -2.67
N TYR A 300 -22.42 -4.80 -2.87
CA TYR A 300 -22.85 -3.41 -2.72
C TYR A 300 -24.32 -3.32 -2.34
N LYS A 301 -24.73 -2.23 -1.70
CA LYS A 301 -26.13 -2.05 -1.26
C LYS A 301 -27.07 -2.08 -2.46
N ASN A 302 -28.22 -2.73 -2.27
CA ASN A 302 -29.32 -2.71 -3.21
C ASN A 302 -30.00 -1.34 -3.24
N ASP A 303 -29.33 -0.38 -3.86
CA ASP A 303 -29.75 1.01 -3.99
C ASP A 303 -29.75 1.40 -5.48
N PRO A 304 -30.91 1.80 -6.04
CA PRO A 304 -31.03 2.25 -7.43
C PRO A 304 -30.09 3.40 -7.81
N GLU A 305 -29.69 4.26 -6.87
CA GLU A 305 -28.82 5.42 -7.16
C GLU A 305 -27.38 5.00 -7.50
N ILE A 306 -26.91 3.87 -6.97
CA ILE A 306 -25.52 3.40 -7.18
C ILE A 306 -25.45 2.18 -8.11
N ALA A 307 -26.55 1.44 -8.26
CA ALA A 307 -26.57 0.15 -8.95
C ALA A 307 -25.97 0.21 -10.37
N GLU A 308 -26.26 1.25 -11.14
CA GLU A 308 -25.73 1.41 -12.50
C GLU A 308 -24.20 1.56 -12.51
N ASN A 309 -23.64 2.37 -11.61
CA ASN A 309 -22.20 2.59 -11.52
C ASN A 309 -21.47 1.30 -11.10
N TRP A 310 -22.03 0.56 -10.14
CA TRP A 310 -21.48 -0.73 -9.71
C TRP A 310 -21.52 -1.78 -10.82
N LYS A 311 -22.56 -1.83 -11.66
CA LYS A 311 -22.60 -2.72 -12.83
C LYS A 311 -21.56 -2.33 -13.88
N LYS A 312 -21.38 -1.02 -14.15
CA LYS A 312 -20.36 -0.53 -15.10
C LYS A 312 -18.94 -0.75 -14.58
N LEU A 313 -18.74 -0.77 -13.26
CA LEU A 313 -17.44 -0.96 -12.63
C LEU A 313 -16.85 -2.35 -12.94
N GLN A 314 -17.68 -3.39 -12.98
CA GLN A 314 -17.23 -4.80 -13.09
C GLN A 314 -16.30 -5.08 -14.28
N PRO A 315 -16.67 -4.76 -15.53
CA PRO A 315 -15.76 -4.94 -16.67
C PRO A 315 -14.54 -4.02 -16.62
N VAL A 316 -14.63 -2.86 -15.95
CA VAL A 316 -13.49 -1.95 -15.79
C VAL A 316 -12.49 -2.51 -14.78
N THR A 317 -12.95 -3.07 -13.66
CA THR A 317 -12.10 -3.77 -12.68
C THR A 317 -11.35 -4.95 -13.31
N ALA A 318 -11.99 -5.71 -14.21
CA ALA A 318 -11.30 -6.77 -14.94
C ALA A 318 -10.17 -6.22 -15.84
N LYS A 319 -10.40 -5.10 -16.54
CA LYS A 319 -9.37 -4.42 -17.35
C LYS A 319 -8.24 -3.84 -16.50
N LEU A 320 -8.56 -3.30 -15.31
CA LEU A 320 -7.56 -2.82 -14.35
C LEU A 320 -6.64 -3.97 -13.91
N MET A 321 -7.23 -5.12 -13.54
CA MET A 321 -6.46 -6.32 -13.19
C MET A 321 -5.60 -6.82 -14.36
N GLU A 322 -6.10 -6.78 -15.59
CA GLU A 322 -5.32 -7.13 -16.80
C GLU A 322 -4.13 -6.20 -16.97
N PHE A 323 -4.34 -4.89 -16.86
CA PHE A 323 -3.27 -3.90 -16.93
C PHE A 323 -2.20 -4.11 -15.85
N PHE A 324 -2.59 -4.35 -14.59
CA PHE A 324 -1.64 -4.62 -13.52
C PHE A 324 -0.90 -5.94 -13.71
N ASN A 325 -1.58 -6.97 -14.22
CA ASN A 325 -0.95 -8.25 -14.59
C ASN A 325 0.17 -8.08 -15.62
N GLU A 326 -0.07 -7.25 -16.64
CA GLU A 326 0.88 -6.99 -17.71
C GLU A 326 2.07 -6.13 -17.23
N ASN A 327 1.80 -5.10 -16.43
CA ASN A 327 2.78 -4.07 -16.12
C ASN A 327 3.56 -4.29 -14.81
N VAL A 328 3.04 -5.13 -13.91
CA VAL A 328 3.70 -5.48 -12.64
C VAL A 328 4.00 -6.99 -12.58
N GLY A 329 2.99 -7.82 -12.76
CA GLY A 329 3.14 -9.27 -12.77
C GLY A 329 1.82 -9.99 -12.44
N PRO A 330 1.72 -11.32 -12.55
CA PRO A 330 0.44 -12.02 -12.43
C PRO A 330 -0.14 -11.96 -11.01
N TYR A 331 -1.40 -11.53 -10.87
CA TYR A 331 -2.17 -11.67 -9.63
C TYR A 331 -2.17 -13.13 -9.16
N PRO A 332 -1.81 -13.42 -7.90
CA PRO A 332 -1.46 -14.78 -7.52
C PRO A 332 -2.61 -15.61 -6.92
N TYR A 333 -3.79 -15.01 -6.71
CA TYR A 333 -4.94 -15.67 -6.08
C TYR A 333 -6.07 -15.96 -7.08
N ASP A 334 -7.03 -16.80 -6.69
CA ASP A 334 -8.13 -17.25 -7.55
C ASP A 334 -9.40 -16.39 -7.48
N GLN A 335 -9.49 -15.46 -6.52
CA GLN A 335 -10.60 -14.50 -6.39
C GLN A 335 -10.14 -13.16 -5.84
N TYR A 336 -10.91 -12.10 -6.14
CA TYR A 336 -10.81 -10.80 -5.49
C TYR A 336 -12.20 -10.21 -5.25
N SER A 337 -12.43 -9.59 -4.09
CA SER A 337 -13.72 -8.97 -3.75
C SER A 337 -13.64 -7.44 -3.68
N VAL A 338 -14.49 -6.75 -4.44
CA VAL A 338 -14.75 -5.30 -4.32
C VAL A 338 -16.02 -5.11 -3.51
N ILE A 339 -15.92 -4.52 -2.33
CA ILE A 339 -17.03 -4.48 -1.37
C ILE A 339 -17.31 -3.04 -0.94
N GLN A 340 -18.59 -2.66 -0.92
CA GLN A 340 -19.01 -1.41 -0.32
C GLN A 340 -18.84 -1.51 1.20
N GLY A 341 -17.85 -0.79 1.74
CA GLY A 341 -17.51 -0.78 3.17
C GLY A 341 -17.90 0.51 3.90
N GLY A 342 -18.25 1.57 3.17
CA GLY A 342 -18.84 2.79 3.74
C GLY A 342 -17.88 3.83 4.34
N ASP A 343 -16.56 3.66 4.20
CA ASP A 343 -15.56 4.68 4.59
C ASP A 343 -14.30 4.71 3.69
N GLY A 344 -14.24 5.71 2.81
CA GLY A 344 -13.08 5.97 1.96
C GLY A 344 -12.80 4.87 0.92
N GLY A 345 -11.56 4.42 0.90
CA GLY A 345 -11.06 3.21 0.25
C GLY A 345 -10.02 2.60 1.21
N MET A 346 -9.91 1.28 1.18
CA MET A 346 -8.93 0.53 1.96
C MET A 346 -8.69 -0.85 1.33
N GLU A 347 -7.43 -1.18 1.16
CA GLU A 347 -6.90 -2.44 0.67
C GLU A 347 -6.78 -3.48 1.78
N TYR A 348 -7.13 -4.72 1.45
CA TYR A 348 -6.92 -5.89 2.30
C TYR A 348 -6.53 -7.09 1.45
N SER A 349 -6.10 -8.17 2.10
CA SER A 349 -5.75 -9.37 1.37
C SER A 349 -6.97 -9.93 0.61
N MET A 350 -6.86 -10.02 -0.71
CA MET A 350 -7.90 -10.53 -1.62
C MET A 350 -9.23 -9.74 -1.63
N CYS A 351 -9.30 -8.56 -1.03
CA CYS A 351 -10.48 -7.71 -1.11
C CYS A 351 -10.20 -6.23 -0.84
N THR A 352 -11.11 -5.35 -1.26
CA THR A 352 -11.12 -3.95 -0.84
C THR A 352 -12.47 -3.54 -0.27
N LEU A 353 -12.43 -2.63 0.70
CA LEU A 353 -13.59 -1.93 1.22
C LEU A 353 -13.59 -0.48 0.71
N ILE A 354 -14.60 -0.11 -0.09
CA ILE A 354 -14.72 1.24 -0.68
C ILE A 354 -16.06 1.90 -0.34
N THR A 355 -16.13 3.22 -0.43
CA THR A 355 -17.42 3.92 -0.50
C THR A 355 -18.06 3.76 -1.87
N GLY A 356 -19.35 3.45 -1.88
CA GLY A 356 -20.12 3.10 -3.07
C GLY A 356 -20.89 4.26 -3.70
N GLY A 357 -21.16 5.35 -2.97
CA GLY A 357 -21.95 6.50 -3.43
C GLY A 357 -21.19 7.50 -4.32
N ARG A 358 -20.13 7.05 -5.01
CA ARG A 358 -19.27 7.91 -5.84
C ARG A 358 -19.82 8.03 -7.25
N ASN A 359 -19.50 9.16 -7.90
CA ASN A 359 -19.65 9.24 -9.36
C ASN A 359 -18.73 8.22 -10.04
N PHE A 360 -19.07 7.81 -11.27
CA PHE A 360 -18.42 6.68 -11.92
C PHE A 360 -16.88 6.82 -12.05
N PRO A 361 -16.31 7.93 -12.58
CA PRO A 361 -14.85 8.07 -12.63
C PRO A 361 -14.17 7.99 -11.26
N SER A 362 -14.76 8.60 -10.22
CA SER A 362 -14.23 8.51 -8.86
C SER A 362 -14.34 7.10 -8.27
N LEU A 363 -15.40 6.35 -8.58
CA LEU A 363 -15.57 4.96 -8.17
C LEU A 363 -14.52 4.06 -8.84
N VAL A 364 -14.25 4.27 -10.12
CA VAL A 364 -13.18 3.56 -10.84
C VAL A 364 -11.82 3.92 -10.24
N GLY A 365 -11.55 5.21 -9.98
CA GLY A 365 -10.27 5.66 -9.41
C GLY A 365 -9.96 5.03 -8.06
N VAL A 366 -10.91 5.05 -7.11
CA VAL A 366 -10.69 4.38 -5.81
C VAL A 366 -10.50 2.87 -6.02
N THR A 367 -11.31 2.22 -6.86
CA THR A 367 -11.18 0.79 -7.14
C THR A 367 -9.82 0.45 -7.79
N ALA A 368 -9.29 1.31 -8.65
CA ALA A 368 -7.99 1.14 -9.30
C ALA A 368 -6.85 1.21 -8.27
N HIS A 369 -6.89 2.20 -7.37
CA HIS A 369 -5.92 2.35 -6.29
C HIS A 369 -5.96 1.13 -5.35
N GLU A 370 -7.12 0.83 -4.79
CA GLU A 370 -7.24 -0.27 -3.82
C GLU A 370 -6.96 -1.65 -4.44
N LEU A 371 -7.24 -1.83 -5.74
CA LEU A 371 -6.89 -3.06 -6.44
C LEU A 371 -5.37 -3.16 -6.66
N ALA A 372 -4.69 -2.08 -7.04
CA ALA A 372 -3.24 -2.08 -7.29
C ALA A 372 -2.42 -2.48 -6.04
N HIS A 373 -2.93 -2.17 -4.85
CA HIS A 373 -2.39 -2.65 -3.58
C HIS A 373 -2.31 -4.18 -3.45
N SER A 374 -3.07 -4.93 -4.25
CA SER A 374 -2.92 -6.39 -4.32
C SER A 374 -1.52 -6.84 -4.73
N TRP A 375 -0.80 -6.02 -5.52
CA TRP A 375 0.56 -6.29 -5.94
C TRP A 375 1.58 -5.69 -5.00
N PHE A 376 1.43 -4.43 -4.60
CA PHE A 376 2.44 -3.72 -3.82
C PHE A 376 2.40 -4.01 -2.32
N GLN A 377 1.22 -4.25 -1.74
CA GLN A 377 1.13 -4.64 -0.33
C GLN A 377 0.79 -6.12 -0.16
N HIS A 378 -0.27 -6.62 -0.79
CA HIS A 378 -0.74 -8.00 -0.55
C HIS A 378 -0.01 -9.06 -1.40
N THR A 379 1.08 -8.68 -2.05
CA THR A 379 2.09 -9.57 -2.65
C THR A 379 3.52 -9.12 -2.34
N LEU A 380 3.81 -7.81 -2.30
CA LEU A 380 5.13 -7.23 -2.01
C LEU A 380 5.20 -6.53 -0.65
N ALA A 381 4.51 -7.07 0.36
CA ALA A 381 4.33 -6.60 1.75
C ALA A 381 5.45 -5.73 2.35
N THR A 382 5.59 -4.49 1.90
CA THR A 382 6.54 -3.56 2.50
C THR A 382 6.09 -3.23 3.91
N ASN A 383 7.03 -2.85 4.79
CA ASN A 383 6.66 -2.36 6.10
C ASN A 383 6.01 -0.97 5.96
N GLU A 384 4.69 -0.90 5.92
CA GLU A 384 3.94 0.33 5.68
C GLU A 384 4.08 1.35 6.82
N THR A 385 4.54 0.94 8.01
CA THR A 385 4.78 1.88 9.11
C THR A 385 6.09 2.67 8.92
N LYS A 386 7.04 2.13 8.15
CA LYS A 386 8.34 2.78 7.86
C LYS A 386 8.52 3.21 6.41
N HIS A 387 7.84 2.54 5.49
CA HIS A 387 8.03 2.65 4.05
C HIS A 387 6.69 2.80 3.32
N ALA A 388 5.70 3.45 3.95
CA ALA A 388 4.38 3.76 3.36
C ALA A 388 4.48 4.35 1.94
N TRP A 389 5.54 5.11 1.65
CA TRP A 389 5.74 5.71 0.33
C TRP A 389 6.02 4.70 -0.79
N MET A 390 6.57 3.52 -0.46
CA MET A 390 6.74 2.45 -1.45
C MET A 390 5.40 1.84 -1.79
N ASP A 391 4.57 1.59 -0.79
CA ASP A 391 3.25 1.03 -1.04
C ASP A 391 2.31 2.04 -1.71
N GLU A 392 1.94 3.10 -1.00
CA GLU A 392 0.99 4.10 -1.48
C GLU A 392 1.47 4.81 -2.74
N GLY A 393 2.76 5.10 -2.83
CA GLY A 393 3.34 5.78 -3.98
C GLY A 393 3.39 4.90 -5.22
N PHE A 394 3.71 3.61 -5.09
CA PHE A 394 3.79 2.72 -6.25
C PHE A 394 2.39 2.34 -6.73
N THR A 395 1.46 2.15 -5.79
CA THR A 395 0.03 2.00 -6.06
C THR A 395 -0.54 3.23 -6.78
N THR A 396 -0.25 4.44 -6.30
CA THR A 396 -0.64 5.69 -6.97
C THR A 396 -0.08 5.73 -8.39
N PHE A 397 1.23 5.48 -8.56
CA PHE A 397 1.88 5.51 -9.86
C PHE A 397 1.23 4.56 -10.89
N ILE A 398 1.00 3.29 -10.52
CA ILE A 398 0.48 2.32 -11.49
C ILE A 398 -1.01 2.52 -11.75
N SER A 399 -1.78 2.93 -10.75
CA SER A 399 -3.22 3.16 -10.88
C SER A 399 -3.50 4.42 -11.72
N ASP A 400 -2.70 5.47 -11.56
CA ASP A 400 -2.74 6.68 -12.40
C ASP A 400 -2.49 6.35 -13.88
N LEU A 401 -1.50 5.49 -14.19
CA LEU A 401 -1.26 4.99 -15.54
C LEU A 401 -2.42 4.13 -16.08
N ALA A 402 -2.99 3.28 -15.23
CA ALA A 402 -4.12 2.43 -15.61
C ALA A 402 -5.35 3.28 -15.95
N MET A 403 -5.62 4.31 -15.14
CA MET A 403 -6.71 5.27 -15.35
C MET A 403 -6.55 6.02 -16.67
N LEU A 404 -5.33 6.51 -16.96
CA LEU A 404 -5.01 7.15 -18.25
C LEU A 404 -5.26 6.21 -19.44
N LYS A 405 -4.94 4.92 -19.29
CA LYS A 405 -5.07 3.92 -20.36
C LYS A 405 -6.50 3.45 -20.59
N ILE A 406 -7.28 3.27 -19.52
CA ILE A 406 -8.57 2.56 -19.56
C ILE A 406 -9.76 3.51 -19.68
N LEU A 407 -9.71 4.69 -19.05
CA LEU A 407 -10.82 5.63 -19.10
C LEU A 407 -10.78 6.49 -20.37
N PRO A 408 -11.95 6.82 -20.95
CA PRO A 408 -12.06 7.83 -22.00
C PRO A 408 -11.53 9.19 -21.53
N ARG A 409 -11.01 9.99 -22.46
CA ARG A 409 -10.36 11.27 -22.15
C ARG A 409 -11.27 12.24 -21.39
N GLU A 410 -12.55 12.28 -21.73
CA GLU A 410 -13.56 13.11 -21.09
C GLU A 410 -13.89 12.71 -19.64
N GLN A 411 -13.43 11.53 -19.20
CA GLN A 411 -13.59 11.01 -17.83
C GLN A 411 -12.29 11.09 -17.01
N GLN A 412 -11.19 11.53 -17.62
CA GLN A 412 -9.90 11.70 -16.95
C GLN A 412 -9.86 13.07 -16.26
N GLN A 413 -9.32 13.13 -15.03
CA GLN A 413 -9.20 14.38 -14.29
C GLN A 413 -8.12 15.29 -14.87
N ASP A 414 -6.95 14.73 -15.15
CA ASP A 414 -5.78 15.48 -15.57
C ASP A 414 -5.29 15.05 -16.95
N THR A 415 -4.64 15.98 -17.66
CA THR A 415 -4.07 15.68 -18.96
C THR A 415 -2.82 14.81 -18.87
N ASP A 416 -2.00 15.09 -17.85
CA ASP A 416 -0.89 14.30 -17.34
C ASP A 416 -1.38 13.61 -16.06
N PRO A 417 -1.35 12.27 -15.97
CA PRO A 417 -1.88 11.56 -14.81
C PRO A 417 -1.14 11.87 -13.50
N PHE A 418 0.07 12.44 -13.55
CA PHE A 418 0.86 12.71 -12.34
C PHE A 418 0.83 14.18 -11.88
N ALA A 419 0.16 15.08 -12.61
CA ALA A 419 0.21 16.53 -12.34
C ALA A 419 -0.21 16.89 -10.91
N SER A 420 -1.23 16.22 -10.36
CA SER A 420 -1.71 16.42 -9.00
C SER A 420 -0.67 16.04 -7.94
N ASN A 421 0.13 14.99 -8.18
CA ASN A 421 1.22 14.55 -7.30
C ASN A 421 2.32 15.61 -7.22
N TYR A 422 2.78 16.12 -8.35
CA TYR A 422 3.78 17.20 -8.39
C TYR A 422 3.28 18.47 -7.70
N LYS A 423 2.02 18.86 -7.95
CA LYS A 423 1.39 19.99 -7.26
C LYS A 423 1.37 19.82 -5.73
N GLY A 424 1.07 18.61 -5.25
CA GLY A 424 1.11 18.27 -3.83
C GLY A 424 2.51 18.47 -3.25
N TYR A 425 3.52 17.89 -3.90
CA TYR A 425 4.94 18.01 -3.52
C TYR A 425 5.42 19.46 -3.47
N TYR A 426 5.20 20.25 -4.53
CA TYR A 426 5.55 21.67 -4.55
C TYR A 426 4.83 22.45 -3.44
N GLY A 427 3.60 22.06 -3.13
CA GLY A 427 2.86 22.59 -2.00
C GLY A 427 3.55 22.35 -0.65
N LEU A 428 4.25 21.23 -0.43
CA LEU A 428 5.04 21.03 0.80
C LEU A 428 6.32 21.87 0.79
N VAL A 429 7.02 21.92 -0.35
CA VAL A 429 8.26 22.70 -0.51
C VAL A 429 8.01 24.18 -0.19
N THR A 430 7.03 24.79 -0.86
CA THR A 430 6.71 26.22 -0.71
C THR A 430 6.29 26.58 0.72
N ASN A 431 5.69 25.64 1.46
CA ASN A 431 5.27 25.85 2.84
C ASN A 431 6.33 25.38 3.87
N ASN A 432 7.52 24.94 3.44
CA ASN A 432 8.57 24.41 4.30
C ASN A 432 8.10 23.26 5.21
N MET A 433 7.32 22.34 4.65
CA MET A 433 6.69 21.21 5.35
C MET A 433 7.31 19.85 5.00
N LEU A 434 8.43 19.82 4.28
CA LEU A 434 9.09 18.56 3.93
C LEU A 434 9.64 17.85 5.18
N GLU A 435 9.39 16.55 5.24
CA GLU A 435 9.99 15.61 6.18
C GLU A 435 10.55 14.42 5.38
N PRO A 436 11.60 13.72 5.84
CA PRO A 436 12.12 12.54 5.15
C PRO A 436 11.05 11.46 4.94
N LEU A 437 11.17 10.68 3.85
CA LEU A 437 10.29 9.52 3.60
C LEU A 437 10.62 8.32 4.51
N THR A 438 11.71 8.40 5.27
CA THR A 438 12.05 7.44 6.34
C THR A 438 11.38 7.77 7.68
N THR A 439 10.62 8.86 7.78
CA THR A 439 9.85 9.16 8.99
C THR A 439 8.75 8.10 9.16
N HIS A 440 8.66 7.50 10.35
CA HIS A 440 7.63 6.53 10.66
C HIS A 440 6.23 7.16 10.51
N SER A 441 5.27 6.40 9.97
CA SER A 441 3.94 6.89 9.55
C SER A 441 3.15 7.61 10.64
N ASP A 442 3.35 7.21 11.90
CA ASP A 442 2.73 7.81 13.08
C ASP A 442 3.43 9.08 13.62
N HIS A 443 4.61 9.42 13.10
CA HIS A 443 5.47 10.48 13.66
C HIS A 443 5.59 11.73 12.79
N TYR A 444 4.91 11.78 11.65
CA TYR A 444 4.81 13.01 10.87
C TYR A 444 4.13 14.12 11.66
N LEU A 445 4.57 15.36 11.46
CA LEU A 445 4.04 16.51 12.18
C LEU A 445 2.57 16.80 11.83
N THR A 446 2.18 16.51 10.58
CA THR A 446 0.83 16.76 10.05
C THR A 446 0.37 15.60 9.18
N ASN A 447 -0.94 15.37 9.13
CA ASN A 447 -1.56 14.41 8.21
C ASN A 447 -1.35 14.81 6.75
N ARG A 448 -1.31 16.12 6.45
CA ARG A 448 -0.98 16.62 5.12
C ARG A 448 0.42 16.22 4.70
N THR A 449 1.43 16.40 5.56
CA THR A 449 2.81 16.00 5.24
C THR A 449 2.90 14.48 5.05
N TYR A 450 2.29 13.69 5.93
CA TYR A 450 2.20 12.23 5.75
C TYR A 450 1.60 11.87 4.38
N SER A 451 0.40 12.37 4.08
CA SER A 451 -0.33 11.98 2.86
C SER A 451 0.44 12.35 1.59
N VAL A 452 0.97 13.57 1.50
CA VAL A 452 1.75 13.97 0.32
C VAL A 452 3.09 13.25 0.25
N SER A 453 3.69 12.86 1.38
CA SER A 453 4.94 12.10 1.42
C SER A 453 4.74 10.65 0.98
N SER A 454 3.71 9.98 1.47
CA SER A 454 3.43 8.57 1.13
C SER A 454 2.93 8.43 -0.31
N TYR A 455 1.92 9.20 -0.71
CA TYR A 455 1.30 9.04 -2.02
C TYR A 455 2.09 9.79 -3.09
N SER A 456 2.12 11.12 -3.01
CA SER A 456 2.66 11.94 -4.10
C SER A 456 4.17 11.83 -4.25
N ARG A 457 4.95 11.96 -3.17
CA ARG A 457 6.42 11.82 -3.27
C ARG A 457 6.85 10.38 -3.56
N GLY A 458 6.07 9.39 -3.16
CA GLY A 458 6.27 8.00 -3.55
C GLY A 458 6.01 7.75 -5.04
N ALA A 459 4.93 8.31 -5.61
CA ALA A 459 4.66 8.26 -7.04
C ALA A 459 5.71 9.05 -7.86
N ILE A 460 6.13 10.22 -7.35
CA ILE A 460 7.20 11.01 -7.93
C ILE A 460 8.52 10.25 -7.92
N PHE A 461 8.78 9.40 -6.91
CA PHE A 461 9.97 8.56 -6.91
C PHE A 461 10.05 7.68 -8.17
N LEU A 462 8.93 7.07 -8.60
CA LEU A 462 8.91 6.25 -9.81
C LEU A 462 8.93 7.07 -11.10
N THR A 463 8.20 8.18 -11.18
CA THR A 463 8.23 9.05 -12.38
C THR A 463 9.60 9.69 -12.58
N GLN A 464 10.25 10.15 -11.51
CA GLN A 464 11.60 10.69 -11.56
C GLN A 464 12.65 9.59 -11.77
N LEU A 465 12.44 8.37 -11.26
CA LEU A 465 13.25 7.23 -11.68
C LEU A 465 13.11 6.99 -13.20
N ALA A 466 11.90 7.08 -13.76
CA ALA A 466 11.68 7.04 -15.21
C ALA A 466 12.42 8.17 -15.95
N TYR A 467 12.51 9.37 -15.39
CA TYR A 467 13.39 10.42 -15.89
C TYR A 467 14.88 10.02 -15.82
N ILE A 468 15.32 9.37 -14.75
CA ILE A 468 16.74 9.02 -14.53
C ILE A 468 17.21 7.84 -15.39
N ILE A 469 16.44 6.74 -15.45
CA ILE A 469 16.83 5.49 -16.13
C ILE A 469 16.01 5.18 -17.40
N GLY A 470 14.98 5.97 -17.71
CA GLY A 470 14.07 5.74 -18.82
C GLY A 470 12.86 4.87 -18.44
N TRP A 471 11.70 5.17 -19.04
CA TRP A 471 10.43 4.48 -18.78
C TRP A 471 10.50 2.96 -18.92
N ASP A 472 11.10 2.45 -20.00
CA ASP A 472 11.25 1.01 -20.22
C ASP A 472 12.01 0.31 -19.10
N ASN A 473 13.07 0.95 -18.58
CA ASN A 473 13.86 0.37 -17.50
C ASN A 473 13.14 0.46 -16.16
N THR A 474 12.37 1.53 -15.91
CA THR A 474 11.51 1.64 -14.73
C THR A 474 10.43 0.56 -14.72
N MET A 475 9.73 0.34 -15.85
CA MET A 475 8.70 -0.72 -15.93
C MET A 475 9.32 -2.12 -15.80
N LYS A 476 10.46 -2.38 -16.45
CA LYS A 476 11.23 -3.63 -16.25
C LYS A 476 11.66 -3.82 -14.80
N THR A 477 12.01 -2.74 -14.11
CA THR A 477 12.37 -2.78 -12.68
C THR A 477 11.19 -3.20 -11.84
N LEU A 478 10.00 -2.63 -12.06
CA LEU A 478 8.78 -3.02 -11.34
C LEU A 478 8.46 -4.52 -11.56
N GLN A 479 8.52 -4.99 -12.80
CA GLN A 479 8.28 -6.41 -13.11
C GLN A 479 9.32 -7.33 -12.48
N LYS A 480 10.61 -6.96 -12.52
CA LYS A 480 11.68 -7.74 -11.92
C LYS A 480 11.58 -7.77 -10.40
N PHE A 481 11.25 -6.63 -9.79
CA PHE A 481 11.05 -6.50 -8.35
C PHE A 481 9.89 -7.38 -7.89
N TYR A 482 8.76 -7.30 -8.57
CA TYR A 482 7.62 -8.20 -8.33
C TYR A 482 8.03 -9.68 -8.43
N SER A 483 8.69 -10.06 -9.54
CA SER A 483 9.09 -11.44 -9.77
C SER A 483 10.04 -11.98 -8.70
N ASP A 484 10.95 -11.15 -8.21
CA ASP A 484 11.99 -11.53 -7.26
C ASP A 484 11.50 -11.56 -5.81
N PHE A 485 10.57 -10.68 -5.44
CA PHE A 485 10.22 -10.43 -4.05
C PHE A 485 8.76 -10.76 -3.69
N LYS A 486 7.97 -11.30 -4.62
CA LYS A 486 6.60 -11.74 -4.32
C LYS A 486 6.56 -12.68 -3.10
N PHE A 487 5.59 -12.46 -2.22
CA PHE A 487 5.41 -13.15 -0.93
C PHE A 487 6.56 -12.97 0.06
N THR A 488 7.20 -11.79 0.03
CA THR A 488 8.26 -11.39 0.96
C THR A 488 8.00 -9.99 1.52
N HIS A 489 8.86 -9.50 2.42
CA HIS A 489 8.88 -8.13 2.94
C HIS A 489 10.07 -7.36 2.36
N PRO A 490 10.00 -6.87 1.10
CA PRO A 490 11.12 -6.16 0.50
C PRO A 490 11.33 -4.77 1.12
N THR A 491 12.57 -4.30 1.06
CA THR A 491 13.01 -2.99 1.58
C THR A 491 13.27 -1.98 0.45
N PRO A 492 13.40 -0.68 0.75
CA PRO A 492 13.83 0.31 -0.25
C PRO A 492 15.13 -0.07 -0.96
N ASN A 493 16.07 -0.69 -0.24
CA ASN A 493 17.33 -1.13 -0.85
C ASN A 493 17.11 -2.24 -1.88
N ASP A 494 16.13 -3.13 -1.68
CA ASP A 494 15.82 -4.21 -2.63
C ASP A 494 15.30 -3.67 -3.96
N PHE A 495 14.42 -2.67 -3.91
CA PHE A 495 13.94 -1.98 -5.10
C PHE A 495 15.09 -1.26 -5.83
N LYS A 496 15.89 -0.48 -5.10
CA LYS A 496 17.09 0.18 -5.65
C LYS A 496 18.01 -0.82 -6.34
N ARG A 497 18.41 -1.90 -5.65
CA ARG A 497 19.30 -2.92 -6.20
C ARG A 497 18.70 -3.62 -7.41
N THR A 498 17.39 -3.73 -7.49
CA THR A 498 16.71 -4.25 -8.69
C THR A 498 16.88 -3.31 -9.88
N ALA A 499 16.66 -2.01 -9.69
CA ALA A 499 16.87 -1.00 -10.73
C ALA A 499 18.34 -0.95 -11.22
N GLU A 500 19.30 -1.05 -10.29
CA GLU A 500 20.72 -1.11 -10.61
C GLU A 500 21.08 -2.38 -11.39
N ARG A 501 20.46 -3.53 -11.10
CA ARG A 501 20.68 -4.78 -11.87
C ARG A 501 20.06 -4.73 -13.27
N VAL A 502 18.95 -4.03 -13.45
CA VAL A 502 18.31 -3.85 -14.77
C VAL A 502 19.15 -2.96 -15.68
N THR A 503 19.82 -1.94 -15.11
CA THR A 503 20.44 -0.86 -15.90
C THR A 503 21.98 -0.88 -15.89
N GLY A 504 22.58 -1.30 -14.78
CA GLY A 504 23.99 -1.07 -14.45
C GLY A 504 24.29 0.30 -13.84
N ALA A 505 23.28 1.16 -13.67
CA ALA A 505 23.44 2.47 -13.02
C ALA A 505 23.69 2.34 -11.51
N VAL A 506 24.38 3.33 -10.94
CA VAL A 506 24.50 3.51 -9.49
C VAL A 506 23.42 4.50 -9.04
N LEU A 507 22.54 4.07 -8.12
CA LEU A 507 21.32 4.80 -7.74
C LEU A 507 21.25 5.14 -6.24
N ASP A 508 22.31 4.88 -5.49
CA ASP A 508 22.36 5.17 -4.05
C ASP A 508 22.16 6.65 -3.73
N TRP A 509 22.73 7.55 -4.55
CA TRP A 509 22.54 8.99 -4.43
C TRP A 509 21.06 9.37 -4.51
N TYR A 510 20.31 8.74 -5.42
CA TYR A 510 18.91 9.06 -5.65
C TYR A 510 18.05 8.60 -4.48
N MET A 511 18.28 7.37 -4.02
CA MET A 511 17.63 6.84 -2.82
C MET A 511 17.89 7.74 -1.61
N SER A 512 19.14 8.13 -1.37
CA SER A 512 19.51 8.96 -0.22
C SER A 512 18.91 10.37 -0.30
N ASP A 513 19.16 11.11 -1.38
CA ASP A 513 18.70 12.49 -1.52
C ASP A 513 17.17 12.58 -1.48
N TRP A 514 16.45 11.70 -2.18
CA TRP A 514 15.00 11.77 -2.26
C TRP A 514 14.29 11.28 -1.00
N THR A 515 14.77 10.19 -0.38
CA THR A 515 14.01 9.52 0.69
C THR A 515 14.51 9.85 2.10
N GLN A 516 15.80 10.17 2.28
CA GLN A 516 16.43 10.32 3.59
C GLN A 516 16.72 11.78 3.97
N THR A 517 16.47 12.72 3.05
CA THR A 517 16.74 14.14 3.27
C THR A 517 15.54 15.02 2.88
N ASN A 518 15.67 16.32 3.13
CA ASN A 518 14.78 17.36 2.61
C ASN A 518 15.43 18.13 1.44
N ASN A 519 16.45 17.57 0.80
CA ASN A 519 17.10 18.20 -0.36
C ASN A 519 16.10 18.32 -1.51
N THR A 520 16.18 19.42 -2.25
CA THR A 520 15.37 19.67 -3.44
C THR A 520 16.24 19.71 -4.69
N VAL A 521 15.62 19.41 -5.84
CA VAL A 521 16.18 19.62 -7.17
C VAL A 521 15.83 21.05 -7.61
N ASP A 522 16.81 21.81 -8.09
CA ASP A 522 16.63 23.14 -8.69
C ASP A 522 17.87 23.44 -9.56
N TYR A 523 17.66 23.52 -10.86
CA TYR A 523 18.66 23.90 -11.86
C TYR A 523 18.24 25.20 -12.56
N ALA A 524 19.15 25.86 -13.26
CA ALA A 524 18.78 27.02 -14.06
C ALA A 524 19.64 27.15 -15.31
N VAL A 525 19.05 27.64 -16.40
CA VAL A 525 19.81 28.20 -17.53
C VAL A 525 20.25 29.61 -17.13
N GLN A 526 21.50 29.75 -16.67
CA GLN A 526 21.98 30.99 -16.07
C GLN A 526 22.39 32.01 -17.13
N PHE A 527 23.19 31.59 -18.12
CA PHE A 527 23.67 32.47 -19.18
C PHE A 527 23.68 31.77 -20.54
N VAL A 528 23.33 32.52 -21.59
CA VAL A 528 23.44 32.13 -23.00
C VAL A 528 24.15 33.24 -23.74
N GLU A 529 25.39 32.99 -24.13
CA GLU A 529 26.33 34.01 -24.58
C GLU A 529 26.96 33.61 -25.92
N GLU A 530 27.01 34.54 -26.87
CA GLU A 530 27.78 34.32 -28.10
C GLU A 530 29.27 34.46 -27.77
N VAL A 531 30.06 33.42 -28.00
CA VAL A 531 31.52 33.44 -27.75
C VAL A 531 32.33 33.47 -29.04
N LYS A 532 31.76 32.99 -30.15
CA LYS A 532 32.23 33.18 -31.53
C LYS A 532 31.02 33.19 -32.46
N GLN A 533 31.22 33.65 -33.70
CA GLN A 533 30.16 33.77 -34.72
C GLN A 533 29.27 32.52 -34.83
N ASP A 534 29.85 31.32 -34.75
CA ASP A 534 29.12 30.03 -34.83
C ASP A 534 29.18 29.22 -33.52
N GLN A 535 29.40 29.87 -32.37
CA GLN A 535 29.50 29.19 -31.07
C GLN A 535 28.78 29.96 -29.97
N THR A 536 27.79 29.30 -29.36
CA THR A 536 27.06 29.81 -28.19
C THR A 536 27.50 29.06 -26.94
N LEU A 537 27.94 29.78 -25.92
CA LEU A 537 28.21 29.26 -24.58
C LEU A 537 26.92 29.26 -23.76
N VAL A 538 26.58 28.09 -23.21
CA VAL A 538 25.50 27.92 -22.24
C VAL A 538 26.13 27.65 -20.88
N THR A 539 25.76 28.46 -19.88
CA THR A 539 26.09 28.22 -18.47
C THR A 539 24.84 27.80 -17.73
N LEU A 540 24.86 26.60 -17.15
CA LEU A 540 23.84 26.09 -16.25
C LEU A 540 24.30 26.27 -14.81
N LYS A 541 23.33 26.45 -13.90
CA LYS A 541 23.56 26.54 -12.47
C LYS A 541 22.79 25.46 -11.73
N ARG A 542 23.42 24.83 -10.74
CA ARG A 542 22.75 23.98 -9.76
C ARG A 542 22.48 24.79 -8.51
N ILE A 543 21.21 25.01 -8.19
CA ILE A 543 20.75 25.78 -7.03
C ILE A 543 20.36 24.81 -5.90
N GLY A 544 19.56 23.80 -6.23
CA GLY A 544 19.08 22.76 -5.32
C GLY A 544 20.17 21.77 -4.98
N ARG A 545 20.09 21.16 -3.79
CA ARG A 545 21.14 20.25 -3.27
C ARG A 545 21.13 18.87 -3.92
N ALA A 546 19.99 18.40 -4.40
CA ALA A 546 19.87 17.10 -5.05
C ALA A 546 20.44 17.17 -6.47
N GLY A 547 21.49 16.37 -6.72
CA GLY A 547 22.11 16.25 -8.05
C GLY A 547 21.25 15.42 -9.01
N MET A 548 21.22 15.77 -10.30
CA MET A 548 20.44 15.04 -11.32
C MET A 548 21.21 14.96 -12.64
N PRO A 549 21.02 13.91 -13.45
CA PRO A 549 21.38 13.96 -14.86
C PRO A 549 20.41 14.91 -15.59
N LEU A 550 20.89 15.65 -16.60
CA LEU A 550 20.07 16.65 -17.30
C LEU A 550 19.85 16.29 -18.76
N ASP A 551 18.58 16.21 -19.18
CA ASP A 551 18.21 16.36 -20.58
C ASP A 551 17.98 17.83 -20.91
N ILE A 552 18.50 18.27 -22.04
CA ILE A 552 18.35 19.64 -22.52
C ILE A 552 17.85 19.59 -23.95
N LEU A 553 16.76 20.30 -24.23
CA LEU A 553 16.24 20.51 -25.58
C LEU A 553 16.60 21.91 -26.06
N VAL A 554 17.17 22.01 -27.25
CA VAL A 554 17.43 23.27 -27.94
C VAL A 554 16.49 23.36 -29.13
N THR A 555 15.73 24.45 -29.21
CA THR A 555 14.88 24.77 -30.37
C THR A 555 15.48 25.93 -31.14
N TYR A 556 15.61 25.77 -32.44
CA TYR A 556 16.12 26.78 -33.36
C TYR A 556 14.98 27.60 -33.99
N GLU A 557 15.31 28.78 -34.51
CA GLU A 557 14.36 29.68 -35.17
C GLU A 557 13.73 29.09 -36.44
N ASP A 558 14.46 28.18 -37.12
CA ASP A 558 13.96 27.44 -38.28
C ASP A 558 13.03 26.27 -37.91
N GLY A 559 12.82 26.02 -36.61
CA GLY A 559 12.00 24.93 -36.09
C GLY A 559 12.75 23.62 -35.86
N ASN A 560 14.02 23.52 -36.26
CA ASN A 560 14.84 22.35 -35.96
C ASN A 560 15.09 22.22 -34.46
N MET A 561 15.29 21.00 -34.00
CA MET A 561 15.55 20.68 -32.59
C MET A 561 16.73 19.71 -32.47
N GLU A 562 17.53 19.89 -31.43
CA GLU A 562 18.52 18.91 -31.00
C GLU A 562 18.50 18.75 -29.48
N THR A 563 19.08 17.66 -28.99
CA THR A 563 19.12 17.39 -27.55
C THR A 563 20.54 17.23 -27.04
N PHE A 564 20.77 17.69 -25.81
CA PHE A 564 22.01 17.45 -25.07
C PHE A 564 21.71 16.65 -23.81
N TYR A 565 22.68 15.83 -23.40
CA TYR A 565 22.61 15.10 -22.15
C TYR A 565 23.86 15.29 -21.32
N ILE A 566 23.65 15.68 -20.06
CA ILE A 566 24.70 15.79 -19.05
C ILE A 566 24.53 14.61 -18.08
N PRO A 567 25.39 13.59 -18.14
CA PRO A 567 25.36 12.49 -17.17
C PRO A 567 25.62 13.00 -15.76
N TYR A 568 24.97 12.42 -14.76
CA TYR A 568 25.31 12.70 -13.37
C TYR A 568 26.52 11.84 -12.96
N THR A 569 27.57 12.48 -12.42
CA THR A 569 28.85 11.79 -12.13
C THR A 569 28.66 10.55 -11.24
N SER A 570 27.79 10.64 -10.22
CA SER A 570 27.56 9.53 -9.27
C SER A 570 26.78 8.36 -9.87
N MET A 571 26.22 8.50 -11.06
CA MET A 571 25.39 7.47 -11.69
C MET A 571 26.22 6.41 -12.43
N HIS A 572 27.44 6.75 -12.85
CA HIS A 572 28.36 5.87 -13.60
C HIS A 572 27.72 5.17 -14.81
N TRP A 573 26.72 5.82 -15.42
CA TRP A 573 25.91 5.25 -16.49
C TRP A 573 25.32 6.38 -17.36
N ILE A 574 25.04 6.06 -18.62
CA ILE A 574 24.50 7.00 -19.61
C ILE A 574 23.09 6.55 -19.98
N LYS A 575 22.11 7.42 -19.71
CA LYS A 575 20.71 7.17 -20.08
C LYS A 575 20.55 7.02 -21.60
N PRO A 576 19.75 6.06 -22.10
CA PRO A 576 19.33 6.03 -23.50
C PRO A 576 18.65 7.34 -23.93
N ASN A 577 18.71 7.70 -25.22
CA ASN A 577 18.04 8.90 -25.71
C ASN A 577 16.50 8.72 -25.63
N PRO A 578 15.77 9.50 -24.80
CA PRO A 578 14.32 9.41 -24.75
C PRO A 578 13.63 10.08 -25.95
N PHE A 579 14.34 10.96 -26.68
CA PHE A 579 13.85 11.68 -27.85
C PHE A 579 14.47 11.12 -29.12
N ILE A 580 14.07 9.90 -29.51
CA ILE A 580 14.67 9.15 -30.64
C ILE A 580 14.57 9.88 -31.99
N GLU A 581 13.69 10.86 -32.11
CA GLU A 581 13.52 11.68 -33.32
C GLU A 581 14.58 12.78 -33.47
N TYR A 582 15.29 13.12 -32.39
CA TYR A 582 16.31 14.16 -32.38
C TYR A 582 17.69 13.59 -32.12
N GLU A 583 18.71 14.16 -32.77
CA GLU A 583 20.10 13.87 -32.45
C GLU A 583 20.39 14.25 -31.00
N ARG A 584 21.22 13.43 -30.33
CA ARG A 584 21.59 13.65 -28.93
C ARG A 584 23.10 13.71 -28.76
N THR A 585 23.58 14.86 -28.30
CA THR A 585 24.97 15.05 -27.89
C THR A 585 25.13 14.70 -26.43
N VAL A 586 25.95 13.69 -26.11
CA VAL A 586 26.31 13.35 -24.72
C VAL A 586 27.53 14.17 -24.31
N LEU A 587 27.37 14.98 -23.28
CA LEU A 587 28.39 15.85 -22.71
C LEU A 587 29.15 15.17 -21.57
N ASN A 588 30.19 15.82 -21.06
CA ASN A 588 30.89 15.37 -19.87
C ASN A 588 29.97 15.35 -18.64
N SER A 589 30.25 14.46 -17.68
CA SER A 589 29.41 14.35 -16.49
C SER A 589 29.48 15.58 -15.59
N TRP A 590 28.38 15.91 -14.92
CA TRP A 590 28.31 16.97 -13.91
C TRP A 590 28.12 16.39 -12.51
N SER A 591 28.99 16.80 -11.58
CA SER A 591 28.93 16.42 -10.17
C SER A 591 28.17 17.46 -9.35
N TRP A 592 27.43 17.02 -8.33
CA TRP A 592 26.76 17.91 -7.39
C TRP A 592 27.72 18.91 -6.72
N ALA A 593 29.00 18.58 -6.58
CA ALA A 593 29.96 19.49 -5.95
C ALA A 593 30.28 20.73 -6.81
N GLN A 594 29.96 20.70 -8.12
CA GLN A 594 30.20 21.82 -9.03
C GLN A 594 28.92 22.67 -9.16
N PRO A 595 28.96 23.97 -8.80
CA PRO A 595 27.76 24.82 -8.82
C PRO A 595 27.34 25.25 -10.22
N GLU A 596 28.27 25.28 -11.18
CA GLU A 596 28.03 25.67 -12.57
C GLU A 596 28.50 24.58 -13.53
N TYR A 597 27.84 24.48 -14.69
CA TYR A 597 28.26 23.65 -15.80
C TYR A 597 28.20 24.43 -17.10
N LYS A 598 29.21 24.27 -17.96
CA LYS A 598 29.36 25.06 -19.18
C LYS A 598 29.54 24.15 -20.39
N PHE A 599 28.82 24.42 -21.47
CA PHE A 599 29.00 23.74 -22.75
C PHE A 599 28.76 24.67 -23.93
N ILE A 600 29.24 24.26 -25.11
CA ILE A 600 29.12 25.02 -26.36
C ILE A 600 28.08 24.35 -27.25
N ILE A 601 27.16 25.14 -27.78
CA ILE A 601 26.30 24.79 -28.90
C ILE A 601 26.99 25.31 -30.18
N PRO A 602 27.22 24.47 -31.21
CA PRO A 602 27.95 24.83 -32.43
C PRO A 602 27.11 25.65 -33.42
N ASN A 603 26.31 26.58 -32.91
CA ASN A 603 25.43 27.45 -33.68
C ASN A 603 25.48 28.90 -33.14
N PRO A 604 25.23 29.91 -34.00
CA PRO A 604 25.11 31.31 -33.58
C PRO A 604 23.98 31.49 -32.56
N LYS A 605 24.16 32.36 -31.57
CA LYS A 605 23.14 32.63 -30.55
C LYS A 605 21.83 33.11 -31.17
N SER A 606 21.90 33.91 -32.22
CA SER A 606 20.74 34.41 -32.98
C SER A 606 19.92 33.34 -33.68
N SER A 607 20.43 32.11 -33.82
CA SER A 607 19.67 30.98 -34.36
C SER A 607 18.88 30.22 -33.29
N ILE A 608 19.24 30.39 -32.01
CA ILE A 608 18.64 29.67 -30.89
C ILE A 608 17.41 30.43 -30.40
N LYS A 609 16.24 29.80 -30.57
CA LYS A 609 14.96 30.32 -30.10
C LYS A 609 14.77 30.06 -28.61
N SER A 610 15.05 28.84 -28.16
CA SER A 610 14.95 28.48 -26.75
C SER A 610 15.87 27.32 -26.34
N ILE A 611 16.19 27.27 -25.06
CA ILE A 611 16.90 26.16 -24.39
C ILE A 611 16.08 25.77 -23.16
N MET A 612 15.78 24.49 -23.01
CA MET A 612 14.96 23.96 -21.92
C MET A 612 15.65 22.79 -21.22
N ILE A 613 15.84 22.89 -19.90
CA ILE A 613 16.20 21.76 -19.04
C ILE A 613 14.92 20.96 -18.74
N ASP A 614 15.04 19.63 -18.75
CA ASP A 614 13.94 18.69 -18.53
C ASP A 614 12.70 18.97 -19.39
N PRO A 615 12.80 18.80 -20.72
CA PRO A 615 11.63 18.89 -21.60
C PRO A 615 10.52 17.87 -21.29
N SER A 616 10.78 16.83 -20.47
CA SER A 616 9.78 15.84 -20.07
C SER A 616 8.94 16.26 -18.87
N GLN A 617 9.42 17.22 -18.07
CA GLN A 617 8.81 17.70 -16.83
C GLN A 617 8.67 16.63 -15.72
N PHE A 618 9.41 15.53 -15.82
CA PHE A 618 9.44 14.47 -14.79
C PHE A 618 10.61 14.61 -13.79
N MET A 619 11.41 15.66 -13.90
CA MET A 619 12.31 16.10 -12.85
C MET A 619 11.51 16.95 -11.85
N ALA A 620 11.57 16.62 -10.56
CA ALA A 620 10.88 17.34 -9.49
C ALA A 620 11.65 18.61 -9.08
N ASP A 621 12.03 19.37 -10.11
CA ASP A 621 12.61 20.69 -9.99
C ASP A 621 11.58 21.63 -9.39
N ILE A 622 11.95 22.32 -8.31
CA ILE A 622 11.04 23.17 -7.55
C ILE A 622 10.84 24.55 -8.17
N ASN A 623 11.57 24.89 -9.24
CA ASN A 623 11.46 26.17 -9.92
C ASN A 623 11.55 26.03 -11.44
N GLN A 624 10.58 25.41 -12.09
CA GLN A 624 10.63 25.16 -13.54
C GLN A 624 10.76 26.44 -14.43
N GLU A 625 10.48 27.63 -13.90
CA GLU A 625 10.59 28.88 -14.67
C GLU A 625 12.06 29.22 -15.02
N ASN A 626 13.02 28.86 -14.19
CA ASN A 626 14.45 29.13 -14.44
C ASN A 626 15.12 28.06 -15.32
N ASN A 627 14.40 26.99 -15.67
CA ASN A 627 14.86 25.92 -16.55
C ASN A 627 14.81 26.29 -18.03
N VAL A 628 14.28 27.46 -18.37
CA VAL A 628 14.05 27.89 -19.74
C VAL A 628 14.77 29.20 -20.03
N TYR A 629 15.53 29.21 -21.13
CA TYR A 629 15.93 30.43 -21.83
C TYR A 629 15.08 30.57 -23.08
N THR A 630 14.56 31.77 -23.33
CA THR A 630 13.91 32.17 -24.58
C THR A 630 14.55 33.48 -25.04
N GLN A 631 14.84 33.59 -26.33
CA GLN A 631 15.47 34.77 -26.92
C GLN A 631 14.57 36.01 -26.92
#